data_AF-A0A673KFM6-F1
#
_entry.id   AF-A0A673KFM6-F1
#
_cell.length_a   1.000
_cell.length_b   1.000
_cell.length_c   1.000
_cell.angle_alpha   90.00
_cell.angle_beta   90.00
_cell.angle_gamma   90.00
#
_symmetry.space_group_name_H-M   'P 1'
#
loop_
_entity.id
_entity.type
_entity.pdbx_description
1 polymer ?
#
loop_
_entity_poly.entity_id
_entity_poly.type
_entity_poly.pdbx_seq_one_letter_code
_entity_poly.pdbx_strand_id
1 'polypeptide(L)'
;EINELDHFCGGSLINKDWVLSAAHCFQNTAASNVKIYLGHHLQTGSNPNEISRIVTRLITHPSYSTTTKNNDIALLQLSSSVTFTDYIKPVCLAAAGSVFGGGTKSWITGWGKLNFVGDDLPGFISFSSTESSSGSPSLLLHSTFPSHHPSFL
;
A
#
# COMPACT_ATOMS: atom_id res chain seq x y z
N GLU A 1 -1.40 -28.11 6.85
CA GLU A 1 -2.59 -27.56 6.20
C GLU A 1 -2.90 -26.26 6.93
N ILE A 2 -2.85 -25.04 6.39
CA ILE A 2 -2.98 -24.48 5.04
C ILE A 2 -1.82 -23.46 4.92
N ASN A 3 -1.04 -23.42 3.84
CA ASN A 3 -0.10 -22.30 3.64
C ASN A 3 -0.93 -21.09 3.18
N GLU A 4 -1.30 -20.23 4.13
CA GLU A 4 -1.80 -18.88 3.86
C GLU A 4 -0.86 -18.19 2.87
N LEU A 5 -1.43 -17.50 1.88
CA LEU A 5 -0.65 -16.65 0.99
C LEU A 5 -0.04 -15.54 1.84
N ASP A 6 1.26 -15.64 2.08
CA ASP A 6 2.01 -14.72 2.93
C ASP A 6 1.88 -13.28 2.43
N HIS A 7 1.65 -12.34 3.35
CA HIS A 7 1.58 -10.92 3.01
C HIS A 7 2.96 -10.46 2.52
N PHE A 8 3.09 -10.12 1.23
CA PHE A 8 4.38 -9.75 0.65
C PHE A 8 4.57 -8.24 0.44
N CYS A 9 3.50 -7.48 0.21
CA CYS A 9 3.56 -6.04 0.00
C CYS A 9 2.25 -5.33 0.33
N GLY A 10 2.36 -4.04 0.67
CA GLY A 10 1.23 -3.12 0.80
C GLY A 10 0.83 -2.43 -0.51
N GLY A 11 -0.27 -1.68 -0.43
CA GLY A 11 -0.76 -0.82 -1.50
C GLY A 11 -1.85 0.11 -1.00
N SER A 12 -2.17 1.13 -1.80
CA SER A 12 -3.22 2.10 -1.48
C SER A 12 -4.27 2.13 -2.58
N LEU A 13 -5.54 1.98 -2.23
CA LEU A 13 -6.65 2.18 -3.15
C LEU A 13 -6.68 3.66 -3.57
N ILE A 14 -6.64 3.95 -4.87
CA ILE A 14 -6.65 5.35 -5.38
C ILE A 14 -7.95 5.70 -6.08
N ASN A 15 -8.73 4.70 -6.49
CA ASN A 15 -10.13 4.82 -6.92
C ASN A 15 -10.79 3.43 -6.85
N LYS A 16 -12.04 3.31 -7.32
CA LYS A 16 -12.80 2.04 -7.24
C LYS A 16 -12.19 0.87 -8.01
N ASP A 17 -11.26 1.12 -8.94
CA ASP A 17 -10.71 0.12 -9.87
C ASP A 17 -9.19 -0.06 -9.76
N TRP A 18 -8.48 0.83 -9.05
CA TRP A 18 -7.02 0.91 -9.09
C TRP A 18 -6.39 1.01 -7.70
N VAL A 19 -5.32 0.24 -7.53
CA VAL A 19 -4.41 0.29 -6.38
C VAL A 19 -3.05 0.78 -6.84
N LEU A 20 -2.45 1.69 -6.07
CA LEU A 20 -1.07 2.11 -6.20
C LEU A 20 -0.20 1.23 -5.29
N SER A 21 0.92 0.75 -5.78
CA SER A 21 1.90 -0.03 -5.01
C SER A 21 3.33 0.26 -5.52
N ALA A 22 4.32 -0.46 -5.03
CA ALA A 22 5.72 -0.32 -5.43
C ALA A 22 6.08 -1.29 -6.56
N ALA A 23 6.95 -0.88 -7.48
CA ALA A 23 7.35 -1.73 -8.60
C ALA A 23 8.19 -2.93 -8.15
N HIS A 24 9.01 -2.77 -7.12
CA HIS A 24 9.88 -3.83 -6.61
C HIS A 24 9.10 -5.06 -6.12
N CYS A 25 7.85 -4.90 -5.70
CA CYS A 25 6.98 -5.97 -5.23
C CYS A 25 6.62 -6.99 -6.32
N PHE A 26 6.73 -6.62 -7.59
CA PHE A 26 6.15 -7.39 -8.70
C PHE A 26 7.17 -7.82 -9.75
N GLN A 27 8.45 -7.84 -9.40
CA GLN A 27 9.50 -8.31 -10.29
C GLN A 27 9.26 -9.80 -10.62
N ASN A 28 8.90 -10.08 -11.87
CA ASN A 28 8.54 -11.42 -12.37
C ASN A 28 7.20 -11.98 -11.85
N THR A 29 6.29 -11.12 -11.37
CA THR A 29 4.96 -11.54 -10.91
C THR A 29 3.92 -11.30 -12.00
N ALA A 30 3.19 -12.34 -12.40
CA ALA A 30 2.04 -12.19 -13.28
C ALA A 30 0.86 -11.53 -12.55
N ALA A 31 0.12 -10.65 -13.22
CA ALA A 31 -1.04 -9.95 -12.63
C ALA A 31 -2.05 -10.92 -12.00
N SER A 32 -2.34 -12.05 -12.66
CA SER A 32 -3.25 -13.08 -12.17
C SER A 32 -2.84 -13.74 -10.86
N ASN A 33 -1.56 -13.65 -10.49
CA ASN A 33 -1.02 -14.22 -9.25
C ASN A 33 -1.10 -13.23 -8.09
N VAL A 34 -1.52 -11.98 -8.33
CA VAL A 34 -1.67 -10.96 -7.31
C VAL A 34 -3.13 -10.90 -6.86
N LYS A 35 -3.32 -11.07 -5.56
CA LYS A 35 -4.61 -10.87 -4.88
C LYS A 35 -4.49 -9.68 -3.93
N ILE A 36 -5.41 -8.74 -4.06
CA ILE A 36 -5.55 -7.57 -3.19
C ILE A 36 -6.64 -7.86 -2.17
N TYR A 37 -6.34 -7.58 -0.90
CA TYR A 37 -7.28 -7.60 0.21
C TYR A 37 -7.55 -6.16 0.65
N LEU A 38 -8.83 -5.79 0.80
CA LEU A 38 -9.29 -4.45 1.23
C LEU A 38 -10.21 -4.58 2.43
N GLY A 39 -10.26 -3.60 3.33
CA GLY A 39 -10.99 -3.74 4.60
C GLY A 39 -10.38 -4.83 5.50
N HIS A 40 -9.11 -5.15 5.27
CA HIS A 40 -8.35 -6.18 5.94
C HIS A 40 -7.63 -5.58 7.15
N HIS A 41 -7.76 -6.20 8.32
CA HIS A 41 -7.18 -5.70 9.58
C HIS A 41 -6.19 -6.68 10.19
N LEU A 42 -6.58 -7.95 10.30
CA LEU A 42 -5.81 -9.03 10.87
C LEU A 42 -5.19 -9.89 9.77
N GLN A 43 -3.89 -10.15 9.82
CA GLN A 43 -3.20 -11.03 8.86
C GLN A 43 -3.73 -12.46 8.91
N THR A 44 -4.20 -12.89 10.08
CA THR A 44 -4.75 -14.22 10.32
C THR A 44 -6.10 -14.12 11.01
N GLY A 45 -6.98 -15.09 10.74
CA GLY A 45 -8.31 -15.13 11.33
C GLY A 45 -9.37 -14.38 10.52
N SER A 46 -10.44 -13.94 11.19
CA SER A 46 -11.63 -13.41 10.52
C SER A 46 -11.60 -11.89 10.40
N ASN A 47 -11.78 -11.39 9.18
CA ASN A 47 -11.98 -9.97 8.88
C ASN A 47 -13.39 -9.75 8.30
N PRO A 48 -14.36 -9.25 9.08
CA PRO A 48 -15.76 -9.19 8.63
C PRO A 48 -16.02 -8.17 7.51
N ASN A 49 -15.14 -7.18 7.34
CA ASN A 49 -15.24 -6.15 6.31
C ASN A 49 -14.34 -6.42 5.09
N GLU A 50 -13.64 -7.55 5.09
CA GLU A 50 -12.68 -7.86 4.06
C GLU A 50 -13.37 -8.22 2.75
N ILE A 51 -12.81 -7.71 1.67
CA ILE A 51 -13.04 -8.24 0.33
C ILE A 51 -11.70 -8.52 -0.34
N SER A 52 -11.71 -9.45 -1.29
CA SER A 52 -10.56 -9.68 -2.14
C SER A 52 -10.86 -9.45 -3.62
N ARG A 53 -9.83 -9.06 -4.36
CA ARG A 53 -9.85 -8.88 -5.83
C ARG A 53 -8.57 -9.45 -6.42
N ILE A 54 -8.69 -10.16 -7.54
CA ILE A 54 -7.53 -10.49 -8.37
C ILE A 54 -7.17 -9.27 -9.22
N VAL A 55 -5.88 -9.11 -9.54
CA VAL A 55 -5.39 -8.07 -10.45
C VAL A 55 -5.48 -8.54 -11.90
N THR A 56 -6.09 -7.73 -12.77
CA THR A 56 -6.20 -8.02 -14.21
C THR A 56 -5.12 -7.33 -15.03
N ARG A 57 -4.59 -6.20 -14.53
CA ARG A 57 -3.52 -5.47 -15.19
C ARG A 57 -2.54 -4.96 -14.15
N LEU A 58 -1.26 -5.23 -14.39
CA LEU A 58 -0.14 -4.80 -13.57
C LEU A 58 0.78 -3.93 -14.43
N ILE A 59 1.01 -2.70 -14.00
CA ILE A 59 1.81 -1.72 -14.73
C ILE A 59 2.90 -1.21 -13.79
N THR A 60 4.15 -1.62 -13.99
CA THR A 60 5.30 -0.99 -13.34
C THR A 60 5.73 0.24 -14.13
N HIS A 61 6.33 1.22 -13.46
CA HIS A 61 6.88 2.37 -14.15
C HIS A 61 7.93 1.94 -15.18
N PRO A 62 7.87 2.41 -16.44
CA PRO A 62 8.76 1.94 -17.51
C PRO A 62 10.24 2.25 -17.25
N SER A 63 10.52 3.28 -16.46
CA SER A 63 11.88 3.67 -16.03
C SER A 63 12.25 3.16 -14.63
N TYR A 64 11.54 2.17 -14.09
CA TYR A 64 11.90 1.56 -12.81
C TYR A 64 13.29 0.92 -12.89
N SER A 65 14.18 1.28 -11.97
CA SER A 65 15.52 0.69 -11.86
C SER A 65 15.58 -0.28 -10.69
N THR A 66 15.90 -1.54 -10.97
CA THR A 66 16.12 -2.55 -9.93
C THR A 66 17.37 -2.27 -9.10
N THR A 67 18.34 -1.55 -9.65
CA THR A 67 19.60 -1.18 -8.98
C THR A 67 19.43 0.03 -8.07
N THR A 68 18.93 1.15 -8.59
CA THR A 68 18.83 2.40 -7.81
C THR A 68 17.52 2.55 -7.06
N LYS A 69 16.52 1.71 -7.37
CA LYS A 69 15.12 1.83 -6.89
C LYS A 69 14.44 3.14 -7.33
N ASN A 70 14.99 3.84 -8.30
CA ASN A 70 14.31 5.00 -8.88
C ASN A 70 13.04 4.58 -9.61
N ASN A 71 11.99 5.41 -9.50
CA ASN A 71 10.67 5.18 -10.07
C ASN A 71 10.00 3.89 -9.58
N ASP A 72 10.13 3.60 -8.28
CA ASP A 72 9.56 2.42 -7.64
C ASP A 72 8.05 2.54 -7.40
N ILE A 73 7.29 2.56 -8.50
CA ILE A 73 5.83 2.75 -8.49
C ILE A 73 5.16 1.81 -9.49
N ALA A 74 4.03 1.25 -9.08
CA ALA A 74 3.21 0.36 -9.87
C ALA A 74 1.71 0.64 -9.70
N LEU A 75 0.95 0.39 -10.77
CA LEU A 75 -0.51 0.46 -10.79
C LEU A 75 -1.08 -0.95 -11.00
N LEU A 76 -2.07 -1.29 -10.18
CA LEU A 76 -2.75 -2.58 -10.18
C LEU A 76 -4.24 -2.34 -10.47
N GLN A 77 -4.73 -2.83 -11.60
CA GLN A 77 -6.14 -2.80 -11.96
C GLN A 77 -6.87 -3.99 -11.35
N LEU A 78 -7.93 -3.72 -10.61
CA LEU A 78 -8.77 -4.74 -9.99
C LEU A 78 -9.64 -5.44 -11.06
N SER A 79 -9.90 -6.72 -10.83
CA SER A 79 -10.82 -7.54 -11.66
C SER A 79 -12.25 -7.03 -11.69
N SER A 80 -12.68 -6.33 -10.65
CA SER A 80 -13.98 -5.65 -10.60
C SER A 80 -13.92 -4.46 -9.66
N SER A 81 -14.77 -3.46 -9.90
CA SER A 81 -14.87 -2.29 -9.05
C SER A 81 -15.18 -2.67 -7.60
N VAL A 82 -14.66 -1.88 -6.69
CA VAL A 82 -14.94 -1.96 -5.26
C VAL A 82 -16.00 -0.93 -4.87
N THR A 83 -16.95 -1.36 -4.06
CA THR A 83 -17.92 -0.46 -3.42
C THR A 83 -17.25 0.17 -2.20
N PHE A 84 -17.31 1.50 -2.11
CA PHE A 84 -16.77 2.19 -0.94
C PHE A 84 -17.67 1.99 0.28
N THR A 85 -17.04 1.76 1.42
CA THR A 85 -17.67 1.53 2.72
C THR A 85 -16.90 2.32 3.78
N ASP A 86 -17.32 2.29 5.03
CA ASP A 86 -16.53 2.89 6.13
C ASP A 86 -15.16 2.24 6.35
N TYR A 87 -14.96 1.04 5.81
CA TYR A 87 -13.72 0.28 5.89
C TYR A 87 -13.00 0.17 4.55
N ILE A 88 -13.51 0.77 3.47
CA ILE A 88 -12.84 0.72 2.17
C ILE A 88 -13.05 2.05 1.45
N LYS A 89 -12.02 2.90 1.47
CA LYS A 89 -12.04 4.23 0.84
C LYS A 89 -10.73 4.49 0.13
N PRO A 90 -10.74 5.23 -1.00
CA PRO A 90 -9.53 5.59 -1.70
C PRO A 90 -8.78 6.70 -0.95
N VAL A 91 -7.46 6.72 -1.11
CA VAL A 91 -6.61 7.84 -0.67
C VAL A 91 -6.55 8.92 -1.74
N CYS A 92 -6.37 10.18 -1.32
CA CYS A 92 -6.13 11.29 -2.23
C CYS A 92 -4.69 11.25 -2.76
N LEU A 93 -4.52 11.48 -4.06
CA LEU A 93 -3.20 11.72 -4.64
C LEU A 93 -2.79 13.18 -4.47
N ALA A 94 -1.50 13.41 -4.26
CA ALA A 94 -0.96 14.75 -4.26
C ALA A 94 -1.08 15.38 -5.66
N ALA A 95 -1.29 16.69 -5.72
CA ALA A 95 -1.33 17.42 -6.99
C ALA A 95 0.03 17.34 -7.70
N ALA A 96 0.02 17.37 -9.03
CA ALA A 96 1.25 17.38 -9.81
C ALA A 96 2.14 18.56 -9.40
N GLY A 97 3.42 18.29 -9.11
CA GLY A 97 4.39 19.31 -8.69
C GLY A 97 4.26 19.74 -7.22
N SER A 98 3.41 19.10 -6.42
CA SER A 98 3.34 19.36 -4.97
C SER A 98 4.68 19.04 -4.31
N VAL A 99 5.13 19.91 -3.42
CA VAL A 99 6.32 19.70 -2.59
C VAL A 99 5.91 19.72 -1.13
N PHE A 100 6.28 18.67 -0.41
CA PHE A 100 6.12 18.60 1.04
C PHE A 100 7.44 19.03 1.69
N GLY A 101 7.41 20.13 2.45
CA GLY A 101 8.59 20.61 3.17
C GLY A 101 9.12 19.58 4.15
N GLY A 102 10.42 19.59 4.42
CA GLY A 102 11.00 18.71 5.45
C GLY A 102 10.37 18.97 6.82
N GLY A 103 10.17 17.91 7.61
CA GLY A 103 9.47 17.99 8.90
C GLY A 103 7.94 17.92 8.78
N THR A 104 7.39 17.64 7.60
CA THR A 104 5.95 17.41 7.44
C THR A 104 5.60 16.08 8.10
N LYS A 105 4.84 16.16 9.20
CA LYS A 105 4.32 14.98 9.91
C LYS A 105 3.40 14.19 9.01
N SER A 106 3.66 12.90 8.91
CA SER A 106 2.97 11.94 8.06
C SER A 106 2.75 10.64 8.80
N TRP A 107 1.87 9.79 8.27
CA TRP A 107 1.59 8.47 8.82
C TRP A 107 1.96 7.40 7.81
N ILE A 108 2.47 6.27 8.32
CA ILE A 108 2.70 5.05 7.56
C ILE A 108 1.93 3.94 8.25
N THR A 109 1.26 3.10 7.46
CA THR A 109 0.46 1.98 7.96
C THR A 109 0.82 0.69 7.25
N GLY A 110 0.84 -0.43 7.95
CA GLY A 110 1.01 -1.72 7.31
C GLY A 110 1.30 -2.86 8.29
N TRP A 111 1.66 -4.00 7.70
CA TRP A 111 1.96 -5.25 8.40
C TRP A 111 3.44 -5.66 8.31
N GLY A 112 4.29 -4.73 7.90
CA GLY A 112 5.74 -4.95 7.81
C GLY A 112 6.42 -5.02 9.17
N LYS A 113 7.69 -5.43 9.18
CA LYS A 113 8.52 -5.52 10.39
C LYS A 113 8.53 -4.21 11.16
N LEU A 114 8.22 -4.28 12.46
CA LEU A 114 8.25 -3.11 13.36
C LEU A 114 9.63 -2.84 13.94
N ASN A 115 10.51 -3.84 13.95
CA ASN A 115 11.87 -3.76 14.48
C ASN A 115 12.86 -4.45 13.54
N PHE A 116 14.11 -3.97 13.53
CA PHE A 116 15.22 -4.59 12.79
C PHE A 116 15.72 -5.90 13.41
N VAL A 117 15.29 -6.21 14.64
CA VAL A 117 15.68 -7.39 15.40
C VAL A 117 14.43 -8.27 15.58
N GLY A 118 14.38 -9.40 14.89
CA GLY A 118 13.27 -10.36 14.92
C GLY A 118 12.55 -10.53 13.58
N ASP A 119 11.92 -11.69 13.42
CA ASP A 119 11.09 -12.05 12.25
C ASP A 119 9.58 -11.90 12.53
N ASP A 120 9.20 -11.38 13.70
CA ASP A 120 7.79 -11.15 14.03
C ASP A 120 7.21 -10.01 13.20
N LEU A 121 6.27 -10.36 12.32
CA LEU A 121 5.38 -9.41 11.65
C LEU A 121 4.16 -9.16 12.53
N PRO A 122 3.67 -7.91 12.64
CA PRO A 122 2.49 -7.62 13.43
C PRO A 122 1.26 -8.30 12.83
N GLY A 123 0.54 -9.10 13.64
CA GLY A 123 -0.68 -9.77 13.20
C GLY A 123 -1.84 -8.82 12.85
N PHE A 124 -1.70 -7.52 13.11
CA PHE A 124 -2.69 -6.47 12.84
C PHE A 124 -2.03 -5.24 12.21
N ILE A 125 -2.82 -4.39 11.56
CA ILE A 125 -2.28 -3.18 10.93
C ILE A 125 -1.73 -2.20 11.96
N SER A 126 -0.46 -1.83 11.81
CA SER A 126 0.21 -0.90 12.71
C SER A 126 0.34 0.49 12.09
N PHE A 127 0.28 1.53 12.91
CA PHE A 127 0.44 2.94 12.52
C PHE A 127 1.74 3.48 13.08
N SER A 128 2.53 4.18 12.26
CA SER A 128 3.74 4.88 12.70
C SER A 128 3.76 6.31 12.19
N SER A 129 4.10 7.27 13.06
CA SER A 129 4.32 8.66 12.69
C SER A 129 5.72 8.83 12.12
N THR A 130 5.84 9.49 10.97
CA THR A 130 7.11 9.83 10.34
C THR A 130 7.15 11.31 9.97
N GLU A 131 8.34 11.83 9.71
CA GLU A 131 8.54 13.18 9.19
C GLU A 131 9.19 13.10 7.81
N SER A 132 8.69 13.89 6.86
CA SER A 132 9.32 13.98 5.53
C SER A 132 10.76 14.49 5.66
N SER A 133 11.69 13.85 4.95
CA SER A 133 13.03 14.40 4.79
C SER A 133 12.99 15.61 3.85
N SER A 134 13.78 16.64 4.13
CA SER A 134 13.87 17.83 3.29
C SER A 134 14.32 17.44 1.87
N GLY A 135 13.55 17.87 0.86
CA GLY A 135 13.94 17.69 -0.54
C GLY A 135 13.71 16.30 -1.14
N SER A 136 12.94 15.42 -0.49
CA SER A 136 12.61 14.11 -1.08
C SER A 136 11.27 14.16 -1.83
N PRO A 137 11.24 14.03 -3.17
CA PRO A 137 10.01 13.76 -3.91
C PRO A 137 9.61 12.27 -3.81
N SER A 138 10.15 11.56 -2.81
CA SER A 138 9.96 10.13 -2.64
C SER A 138 8.50 9.86 -2.31
N LEU A 139 7.76 9.49 -3.36
CA LEU A 139 6.65 8.53 -3.38
C LEU A 139 7.10 7.23 -2.68
N LEU A 140 7.40 7.31 -1.39
CA LEU A 140 7.01 6.22 -0.52
C LEU A 140 5.48 6.28 -0.52
N LEU A 141 4.85 5.13 -0.72
CA LEU A 141 3.41 4.92 -0.64
C LEU A 141 2.92 5.19 0.79
N HIS A 142 3.05 6.44 1.20
CA HIS A 142 2.52 6.96 2.42
C HIS A 142 1.10 7.37 2.08
N SER A 143 0.17 6.71 2.74
CA SER A 143 -1.12 7.30 2.99
C SER A 143 -0.89 8.51 3.91
N THR A 144 -0.48 9.65 3.33
CA THR A 144 -0.33 10.91 4.05
C THR A 144 -1.71 11.40 4.45
N PHE A 145 -2.18 10.97 5.62
CA PHE A 145 -3.41 11.46 6.21
C PHE A 145 -3.11 12.71 7.05
N PRO A 146 -3.81 13.85 6.84
CA PRO A 146 -3.84 14.93 7.80
C PRO A 146 -4.31 14.40 9.17
N SER A 147 -3.76 14.96 10.24
CA SER A 147 -3.85 14.52 11.64
C SER A 147 -5.24 14.47 12.30
N HIS A 148 -6.33 14.39 11.53
CA HIS A 148 -7.69 14.50 12.06
C HIS A 148 -8.62 13.29 11.88
N HIS A 149 -8.23 12.18 11.26
CA HIS A 149 -9.04 10.95 11.33
C HIS A 149 -8.21 9.67 11.15
N PRO A 150 -7.99 8.86 12.20
CA PRO A 150 -7.25 7.60 12.13
C PRO A 150 -8.16 6.43 11.73
N SER A 151 -8.97 6.57 10.67
CA SER A 151 -9.99 5.57 10.34
C SER A 151 -9.99 5.19 8.87
N PHE A 152 -8.89 4.70 8.31
CA PHE A 152 -8.90 4.33 6.88
C PHE A 152 -7.92 3.20 6.55
N LEU A 153 -8.48 2.00 6.32
CA LEU A 153 -8.07 1.01 5.31
C LEU A 153 -9.11 -0.11 5.17
#